data_AF-A0A812NZ21-F1
#
_entry.id   AF-A0A812NZ21-F1
#
_cell.length_a   1.000
_cell.length_b   1.000
_cell.length_c   1.000
_cell.angle_alpha   90.00
_cell.angle_beta   90.00
_cell.angle_gamma   90.00
#
_symmetry.space_group_name_H-M   'P 1'
#
loop_
_entity.id
_entity.type
_entity.pdbx_description
1 polymer ?
#
loop_
_entity_poly.entity_id
_entity_poly.type
_entity_poly.pdbx_seq_one_letter_code
_entity_poly.pdbx_strand_id
1 'polypeptide(L)'
;MSRPPATSRKLRRMLVLLALFLTCQPEPKTGALNSVRGGVREQLQASNADGEGFAWSWGRAVSKADGTLDGGEAEDNEDPCLEASSAKEEVEEATTQAKAGFDQAQWLQKTAEQIRQFGVDEVSSWVRAALEADNYAHKVQEITEILKSEDVMGTALLKLTAEKMQKVGIRLGPSAVLAERIAAVSAPPTAASGLQAGALNRAGS
;
A
#
# COMPACT_ATOMS: atom_id res chain seq x y z
N MET A 1 23.86 39.97 15.02
CA MET A 1 24.14 38.52 14.95
C MET A 1 22.89 37.76 15.38
N SER A 2 22.05 37.34 14.44
CA SER A 2 20.75 36.71 14.71
C SER A 2 20.91 35.23 15.07
N ARG A 3 20.40 34.84 16.24
CA ARG A 3 20.42 33.45 16.71
C ARG A 3 19.34 32.64 15.98
N PRO A 4 19.66 31.47 15.40
CA PRO A 4 18.67 30.67 14.69
C PRO A 4 17.65 30.02 15.66
N PRO A 5 16.39 29.86 15.22
CA PRO A 5 15.29 29.34 16.06
C PRO A 5 15.52 27.88 16.49
N ALA A 6 15.10 27.56 17.71
CA ALA A 6 15.35 26.29 18.41
C ALA A 6 14.77 25.04 17.71
N THR A 7 13.87 25.23 16.74
CA THR A 7 13.21 24.15 15.99
C THR A 7 14.14 23.45 14.99
N SER A 8 15.19 24.12 14.51
CA SER A 8 16.10 23.56 13.49
C SER A 8 16.98 22.41 14.02
N ARG A 9 17.22 22.34 15.34
CA ARG A 9 18.08 21.30 15.95
C ARG A 9 17.42 19.93 15.98
N LYS A 10 16.08 19.86 16.09
CA LYS A 10 15.33 18.59 16.12
C LYS A 10 15.28 17.94 14.74
N LEU A 11 15.07 18.74 13.69
CA LEU A 11 15.07 18.28 12.30
C LEU A 11 16.40 17.64 11.90
N ARG A 12 17.53 18.24 12.28
CA ARG A 12 18.86 17.68 11.97
C ARG A 12 19.10 16.33 12.65
N ARG A 13 18.63 16.14 13.88
CA ARG A 13 18.76 14.86 14.60
C ARG A 13 17.90 13.77 13.97
N MET A 14 16.67 14.09 13.57
CA MET A 14 15.79 13.16 12.86
C MET A 14 16.38 12.73 11.52
N LEU A 15 16.96 13.67 10.76
CA LEU A 15 17.56 13.37 9.46
C LEU A 15 18.76 12.42 9.57
N VAL A 16 19.59 12.57 10.62
CA VAL A 16 20.74 11.69 10.88
C VAL A 16 20.29 10.28 11.28
N LEU A 17 19.24 10.15 12.10
CA LEU A 17 18.70 8.85 12.49
C LEU A 17 18.06 8.11 11.30
N LEU A 18 17.36 8.84 10.42
CA LEU A 18 16.78 8.26 9.20
C LEU A 18 17.87 7.77 8.23
N ALA A 19 18.95 8.54 8.07
CA ALA A 19 20.09 8.12 7.25
C ALA A 19 20.79 6.88 7.82
N LEU A 20 21.01 6.82 9.14
CA LEU A 20 21.57 5.63 9.80
C LEU A 20 20.68 4.40 9.62
N PHE A 21 19.36 4.57 9.71
CA PHE A 21 18.40 3.48 9.53
C PHE A 21 18.42 2.91 8.09
N LEU A 22 18.52 3.78 7.09
CA LEU A 22 18.63 3.36 5.68
C LEU A 22 19.94 2.63 5.39
N THR A 23 21.06 3.01 6.02
CA THR A 23 22.35 2.33 5.84
C THR A 23 22.49 1.03 6.62
N CYS A 24 21.65 0.80 7.64
CA CYS A 24 21.68 -0.41 8.46
C CYS A 24 20.70 -1.50 8.00
N GLN A 25 20.06 -1.36 6.83
CA GLN A 25 19.24 -2.43 6.29
C GLN A 25 20.14 -3.64 5.96
N PRO A 26 19.97 -4.79 6.65
CA PRO A 26 20.75 -5.98 6.37
C PRO A 26 20.42 -6.45 4.96
N GLU A 27 21.45 -6.67 4.14
CA GLU A 27 21.26 -7.20 2.79
C GLU A 27 20.43 -8.49 2.84
N PRO A 28 19.34 -8.58 2.06
CA PRO A 28 18.64 -9.84 1.91
C PRO A 28 19.63 -10.81 1.25
N LYS A 29 20.10 -11.79 2.03
CA LYS A 29 20.96 -12.86 1.53
C LYS A 29 20.16 -13.64 0.49
N THR A 30 20.38 -13.33 -0.78
CA THR A 30 19.99 -14.14 -1.91
C THR A 30 20.69 -15.49 -1.78
N GLY A 31 20.02 -16.42 -1.11
CA GLY A 31 20.48 -17.79 -0.94
C GLY A 31 20.47 -18.50 -2.29
N ALA A 32 21.63 -18.54 -2.92
CA ALA A 32 21.93 -19.44 -4.01
C ALA A 32 21.85 -20.90 -3.53
N LEU A 33 21.06 -21.69 -4.26
CA LEU A 33 21.24 -23.11 -4.57
C LEU A 33 21.96 -23.99 -3.53
N ASN A 34 21.21 -24.88 -2.89
CA ASN A 34 21.74 -26.22 -2.61
C ASN A 34 20.78 -27.30 -3.09
N SER A 35 21.19 -27.89 -4.20
CA SER A 35 20.73 -29.15 -4.76
C SER A 35 21.03 -30.28 -3.77
N VAL A 36 20.00 -30.78 -3.07
CA VAL A 36 20.08 -32.06 -2.36
C VAL A 36 19.62 -33.15 -3.31
N ARG A 37 20.60 -33.95 -3.72
CA ARG A 37 20.52 -35.11 -4.60
C ARG A 37 20.29 -36.35 -3.73
N GLY A 38 19.25 -37.11 -4.05
CA GLY A 38 18.94 -38.45 -3.51
C GLY A 38 17.48 -38.51 -3.07
N GLY A 39 16.57 -39.27 -3.66
CA GLY A 39 16.66 -40.48 -4.47
C GLY A 39 15.59 -41.44 -3.94
N VAL A 40 14.88 -42.14 -4.84
CA VAL A 40 13.74 -43.09 -4.66
C VAL A 40 12.41 -42.45 -5.14
N ARG A 41 12.04 -42.53 -6.42
CA ARG A 41 11.62 -43.68 -7.28
C ARG A 41 10.14 -44.01 -7.08
N GLU A 42 9.35 -43.70 -8.12
CA GLU A 42 8.07 -44.27 -8.61
C GLU A 42 7.18 -43.13 -9.15
N GLN A 43 7.24 -42.89 -10.46
CA GLN A 43 6.40 -43.54 -11.48
C GLN A 43 5.03 -42.87 -11.56
N LEU A 44 4.91 -41.89 -12.48
CA LEU A 44 3.78 -41.80 -13.39
C LEU A 44 4.17 -40.94 -14.58
N GLN A 45 4.04 -41.59 -15.74
CA GLN A 45 4.30 -41.08 -17.08
C GLN A 45 3.24 -40.04 -17.45
N ALA A 46 3.67 -38.94 -18.04
CA ALA A 46 2.99 -38.33 -19.18
C ALA A 46 4.00 -37.43 -19.91
N SER A 47 4.41 -37.89 -21.09
CA SER A 47 5.06 -37.09 -22.12
C SER A 47 4.24 -35.84 -22.43
N ASN A 48 4.90 -34.71 -22.70
CA ASN A 48 4.93 -34.13 -24.06
C ASN A 48 5.69 -32.80 -24.09
N ALA A 49 6.51 -32.70 -25.15
CA ALA A 49 6.80 -31.53 -25.96
C ALA A 49 7.76 -30.44 -25.45
N ASP A 50 8.85 -30.36 -26.23
CA ASP A 50 9.74 -29.23 -26.52
C ASP A 50 9.09 -27.83 -26.50
N GLY A 51 9.90 -26.84 -26.14
CA GLY A 51 9.61 -25.41 -26.26
C GLY A 51 10.42 -24.63 -25.23
N GLU A 52 11.69 -24.34 -25.50
CA GLU A 52 12.13 -23.06 -26.09
C GLU A 52 11.69 -21.83 -25.27
N GLY A 53 12.70 -21.06 -24.87
CA GLY A 53 12.59 -19.98 -23.90
C GLY A 53 11.61 -18.88 -24.30
N PHE A 54 10.75 -18.49 -23.35
CA PHE A 54 10.02 -17.24 -23.43
C PHE A 54 10.82 -16.12 -22.76
N ALA A 55 11.72 -15.53 -23.56
CA ALA A 55 12.16 -14.17 -23.35
C ALA A 55 10.94 -13.24 -23.48
N TRP A 56 10.54 -12.56 -22.40
CA TRP A 56 9.54 -11.49 -22.50
C TRP A 56 10.22 -10.26 -23.09
N SER A 57 10.24 -10.22 -24.42
CA SER A 57 10.52 -9.03 -25.22
C SER A 57 9.44 -7.99 -24.93
N TRP A 58 9.87 -6.83 -24.44
CA TRP A 58 9.05 -5.63 -24.30
C TRP A 58 8.75 -5.08 -25.70
N GLY A 59 7.73 -5.64 -26.35
CA GLY A 59 7.16 -5.13 -27.59
C GLY A 59 6.39 -3.83 -27.32
N ARG A 60 7.08 -2.70 -27.50
CA ARG A 60 6.50 -1.36 -27.59
C ARG A 60 6.02 -1.11 -29.03
N ALA A 61 4.73 -1.24 -29.27
CA ALA A 61 3.98 -0.72 -30.42
C ALA A 61 2.50 -0.70 -29.97
N VAL A 62 1.60 0.22 -30.30
CA VAL A 62 1.47 1.27 -31.31
C VAL A 62 0.21 2.07 -30.85
N SER A 63 0.08 3.39 -30.99
CA SER A 63 -0.45 4.08 -32.17
C SER A 63 -0.52 5.58 -31.90
N LYS A 64 -0.07 6.36 -32.87
CA LYS A 64 -0.56 7.72 -33.12
C LYS A 64 -2.01 7.64 -33.59
N ALA A 65 -2.89 8.48 -33.04
CA ALA A 65 -4.10 8.90 -33.71
C ALA A 65 -4.06 10.43 -33.76
N ASP A 66 -3.72 10.93 -34.93
CA ASP A 66 -3.92 12.30 -35.38
C ASP A 66 -5.38 12.41 -35.80
N GLY A 67 -6.11 13.33 -35.20
CA GLY A 67 -7.55 13.51 -35.38
C GLY A 67 -7.91 14.98 -35.28
N THR A 68 -7.55 15.73 -36.31
CA THR A 68 -8.15 17.02 -36.69
C THR A 68 -9.64 16.82 -36.96
N LEU A 69 -10.52 17.61 -36.33
CA LEU A 69 -11.82 18.13 -36.81
C LEU A 69 -12.23 19.27 -35.83
N ASP A 70 -12.24 20.54 -36.27
CA ASP A 70 -13.41 21.24 -36.84
C ASP A 70 -14.39 21.65 -35.71
N GLY A 71 -14.47 22.92 -35.30
CA GLY A 71 -15.10 24.00 -36.06
C GLY A 71 -16.55 24.17 -35.59
N GLY A 72 -16.79 25.01 -34.59
CA GLY A 72 -18.15 25.25 -34.06
C GLY A 72 -18.22 26.52 -33.22
N GLU A 73 -18.76 27.56 -33.83
CA GLU A 73 -18.94 28.94 -33.34
C GLU A 73 -20.15 29.07 -32.38
N ALA A 74 -20.05 30.03 -31.45
CA ALA A 74 -21.11 30.77 -30.73
C ALA A 74 -22.16 29.93 -29.94
N GLU A 75 -22.71 30.35 -28.79
CA GLU A 75 -23.36 31.63 -28.53
C GLU A 75 -23.28 32.01 -27.04
N ASP A 76 -23.11 33.31 -26.85
CA ASP A 76 -23.64 34.17 -25.80
C ASP A 76 -24.72 33.53 -24.90
N ASN A 77 -24.51 33.55 -23.57
CA ASN A 77 -25.61 33.53 -22.62
C ASN A 77 -25.21 34.23 -21.30
N GLU A 78 -25.38 35.53 -21.33
CA GLU A 78 -25.94 36.42 -20.30
C GLU A 78 -25.71 36.06 -18.81
N ASP A 79 -25.02 37.00 -18.13
CA ASP A 79 -25.02 37.23 -16.70
C ASP A 79 -26.40 37.07 -16.02
N PRO A 80 -26.48 36.33 -14.91
CA PRO A 80 -27.32 36.72 -13.79
C PRO A 80 -26.52 37.50 -12.76
N CYS A 81 -26.79 38.80 -12.83
CA CYS A 81 -26.60 39.83 -11.82
C CYS A 81 -26.90 39.35 -10.39
N LEU A 82 -25.94 39.61 -9.50
CA LEU A 82 -26.07 40.07 -8.12
C LEU A 82 -27.46 39.94 -7.44
N GLU A 83 -27.57 39.05 -6.46
CA GLU A 83 -28.27 39.40 -5.23
C GLU A 83 -27.37 39.14 -4.02
N ALA A 84 -27.01 40.25 -3.38
CA ALA A 84 -26.45 40.30 -2.05
C ALA A 84 -27.54 39.87 -1.05
N SER A 85 -27.22 38.91 -0.19
CA SER A 85 -27.84 38.84 1.13
C SER A 85 -26.76 38.71 2.18
N SER A 86 -26.54 39.87 2.78
CA SER A 86 -25.76 40.15 3.97
C SER A 86 -26.50 39.61 5.20
N ALA A 87 -25.89 38.65 5.89
CA ALA A 87 -26.04 38.39 7.33
C ALA A 87 -24.84 37.50 7.72
N LYS A 88 -23.71 38.04 8.19
CA LYS A 88 -23.47 38.41 9.60
C LYS A 88 -24.16 37.47 10.58
N GLU A 89 -23.62 36.26 10.72
CA GLU A 89 -23.61 35.58 12.01
C GLU A 89 -22.18 35.14 12.33
N GLU A 90 -21.61 35.88 13.27
CA GLU A 90 -20.30 35.75 13.85
C GLU A 90 -20.38 34.63 14.90
N VAL A 91 -20.09 33.40 14.48
CA VAL A 91 -19.75 32.31 15.40
C VAL A 91 -18.28 31.97 15.17
N GLU A 92 -17.43 32.81 15.76
CA GLU A 92 -16.09 32.42 16.17
C GLU A 92 -16.22 31.35 17.26
N GLU A 93 -16.36 30.09 16.86
CA GLU A 93 -16.02 28.96 17.72
C GLU A 93 -15.11 28.00 16.96
N ALA A 94 -13.82 28.27 17.10
CA ALA A 94 -12.74 27.29 17.14
C ALA A 94 -12.82 26.16 16.10
N THR A 95 -12.54 26.53 14.84
CA THR A 95 -11.86 25.66 13.88
C THR A 95 -10.48 25.30 14.46
N THR A 96 -10.48 24.33 15.36
CA THR A 96 -9.30 23.68 15.94
C THR A 96 -9.47 22.17 15.88
N GLN A 97 -10.01 21.63 14.78
CA GLN A 97 -9.71 20.28 14.33
C GLN A 97 -8.56 20.32 13.32
N ALA A 98 -7.49 21.00 13.72
CA ALA A 98 -6.18 20.83 13.13
C ALA A 98 -5.76 19.38 13.38
N LYS A 99 -5.75 18.56 12.34
CA LYS A 99 -4.82 17.42 12.23
C LYS A 99 -4.82 16.58 13.52
N ALA A 100 -5.99 16.08 13.92
CA ALA A 100 -6.02 14.86 14.73
C ALA A 100 -5.16 13.89 13.93
N GLY A 101 -3.95 13.62 14.43
CA GLY A 101 -2.97 12.81 13.73
C GLY A 101 -3.71 11.56 13.32
N PHE A 102 -3.97 11.41 12.02
CA PHE A 102 -4.51 10.17 11.51
C PHE A 102 -3.43 9.17 11.87
N ASP A 103 -3.63 8.45 12.96
CA ASP A 103 -2.63 7.58 13.55
C ASP A 103 -2.52 6.38 12.61
N GLN A 104 -1.82 6.61 11.51
CA GLN A 104 -1.52 5.64 10.48
C GLN A 104 -0.90 4.41 11.12
N ALA A 105 -0.04 4.62 12.12
CA ALA A 105 0.53 3.56 12.93
C ALA A 105 -0.56 2.74 13.68
N GLN A 106 -1.59 3.38 14.23
CA GLN A 106 -2.68 2.70 14.92
C GLN A 106 -3.52 1.84 13.96
N TRP A 107 -3.77 2.33 12.75
CA TRP A 107 -4.46 1.55 11.72
C TRP A 107 -3.63 0.34 11.25
N LEU A 108 -2.33 0.51 11.09
CA LEU A 108 -1.42 -0.57 10.71
C LEU A 108 -1.17 -1.60 11.81
N GLN A 109 -1.43 -1.25 13.07
CA GLN A 109 -1.33 -2.16 14.22
C GLN A 109 -2.59 -3.02 14.44
N LYS A 110 -3.63 -2.86 13.61
CA LYS A 110 -4.87 -3.64 13.74
C LYS A 110 -4.60 -5.12 13.44
N THR A 111 -5.09 -6.00 14.29
CA THR A 111 -4.93 -7.45 14.11
C THR A 111 -5.93 -7.99 13.09
N ALA A 112 -5.69 -9.20 12.56
CA ALA A 112 -6.59 -9.84 11.61
C ALA A 112 -8.02 -10.00 12.16
N GLU A 113 -8.17 -10.27 13.46
CA GLU A 113 -9.46 -10.40 14.14
C GLU A 113 -10.22 -9.08 14.19
N GLN A 114 -9.52 -7.97 14.41
CA GLN A 114 -10.10 -6.63 14.39
C GLN A 114 -10.51 -6.24 12.98
N ILE A 115 -9.61 -6.45 12.00
CA ILE A 115 -9.88 -6.16 10.59
C ILE A 115 -11.08 -6.97 10.11
N ARG A 116 -11.26 -8.21 10.57
CA ARG A 116 -12.42 -9.05 10.19
C ARG A 116 -13.76 -8.40 10.52
N GLN A 117 -13.82 -7.56 11.55
CA GLN A 117 -15.04 -6.88 11.99
C GLN A 117 -15.28 -5.55 11.27
N PHE A 118 -14.36 -5.13 10.38
CA PHE A 118 -14.46 -3.84 9.72
C PHE A 118 -15.60 -3.77 8.72
N GLY A 119 -16.36 -2.68 8.80
CA GLY A 119 -17.25 -2.22 7.74
C GLY A 119 -16.49 -1.60 6.56
N VAL A 120 -17.21 -1.23 5.51
CA VAL A 120 -16.63 -0.70 4.26
C VAL A 120 -15.84 0.59 4.48
N ASP A 121 -16.31 1.48 5.35
CA ASP A 121 -15.63 2.76 5.62
C ASP A 121 -14.36 2.58 6.47
N GLU A 122 -14.35 1.59 7.37
CA GLU A 122 -13.16 1.21 8.15
C GLU A 122 -12.10 0.54 7.28
N VAL A 123 -12.51 -0.32 6.35
CA VAL A 123 -11.63 -0.89 5.32
C VAL A 123 -10.99 0.21 4.49
N SER A 124 -11.76 1.21 4.05
CA SER A 124 -11.24 2.36 3.29
C SER A 124 -10.19 3.14 4.08
N SER A 125 -10.42 3.33 5.39
CA SER A 125 -9.48 4.01 6.30
C SER A 125 -8.19 3.22 6.50
N TRP A 126 -8.28 1.89 6.64
CA TRP A 126 -7.13 1.00 6.76
C TRP A 126 -6.31 0.95 5.46
N VAL A 127 -6.98 0.82 4.30
CA VAL A 127 -6.33 0.81 2.97
C VAL A 127 -5.61 2.13 2.70
N ARG A 128 -6.21 3.26 3.07
CA ARG A 128 -5.56 4.57 3.01
C ARG A 128 -4.26 4.57 3.82
N ALA A 129 -4.31 4.14 5.08
CA ALA A 129 -3.12 4.08 5.94
C ALA A 129 -2.02 3.16 5.37
N ALA A 130 -2.40 2.01 4.79
CA ALA A 130 -1.49 1.06 4.17
C ALA A 130 -0.81 1.62 2.91
N LEU A 131 -1.56 2.26 2.03
CA LEU A 131 -1.02 2.83 0.79
C LEU A 131 -0.19 4.09 1.04
N GLU A 132 -0.58 4.94 1.99
CA GLU A 132 0.21 6.11 2.37
C GLU A 132 1.58 5.73 2.97
N ALA A 133 1.69 4.56 3.64
CA ALA A 133 2.94 4.09 4.22
C ALA A 133 4.00 3.79 3.15
N ASP A 134 3.52 3.39 1.98
CA ASP A 134 4.34 2.96 0.85
C ASP A 134 4.33 4.00 -0.29
N ASN A 135 4.03 5.28 0.02
CA ASN A 135 4.04 6.43 -0.91
C ASN A 135 3.01 6.38 -2.06
N TYR A 136 1.92 5.62 -1.89
CA TYR A 136 0.81 5.57 -2.85
C TYR A 136 -0.34 6.53 -2.50
N ALA A 137 -0.09 7.61 -1.77
CA ALA A 137 -1.10 8.60 -1.34
C ALA A 137 -1.97 9.13 -2.50
N HIS A 138 -1.37 9.32 -3.68
CA HIS A 138 -2.05 9.79 -4.89
C HIS A 138 -3.02 8.77 -5.52
N LYS A 139 -2.94 7.49 -5.14
CA LYS A 139 -3.82 6.40 -5.61
C LYS A 139 -4.85 5.96 -4.58
N VAL A 140 -4.77 6.46 -3.35
CA VAL A 140 -5.67 6.09 -2.26
C VAL A 140 -7.13 6.26 -2.67
N GLN A 141 -7.50 7.44 -3.17
CA GLN A 141 -8.89 7.74 -3.47
C GLN A 141 -9.48 6.78 -4.51
N GLU A 142 -8.81 6.63 -5.66
CA GLU A 142 -9.19 5.69 -6.73
C GLU A 142 -9.39 4.27 -6.19
N ILE A 143 -8.46 3.77 -5.38
CA ILE A 143 -8.52 2.40 -4.85
C ILE A 143 -9.63 2.25 -3.81
N THR A 144 -9.81 3.22 -2.93
CA THR A 144 -10.89 3.18 -1.93
C THR A 144 -12.27 3.25 -2.56
N GLU A 145 -12.44 3.99 -3.65
CA GLU A 145 -13.70 4.05 -4.40
C GLU A 145 -14.02 2.71 -5.06
N ILE A 146 -13.03 2.04 -5.68
CA ILE A 146 -13.18 0.70 -6.25
C ILE A 146 -13.59 -0.33 -5.18
N LEU A 147 -12.91 -0.33 -4.03
CA LEU A 147 -13.22 -1.27 -2.96
C LEU A 147 -14.60 -0.99 -2.33
N LYS A 148 -15.01 0.27 -2.29
CA LYS A 148 -16.34 0.67 -1.81
C LYS A 148 -17.45 0.29 -2.79
N SER A 149 -17.23 0.41 -4.10
CA SER A 149 -18.20 -0.03 -5.10
C SER A 149 -18.41 -1.55 -5.11
N GLU A 150 -17.38 -2.30 -4.73
CA GLU A 150 -17.41 -3.78 -4.62
C GLU A 150 -17.88 -4.26 -3.23
N ASP A 151 -18.34 -3.36 -2.35
CA ASP A 151 -18.79 -3.64 -0.97
C ASP A 151 -17.79 -4.50 -0.17
N VAL A 152 -16.49 -4.20 -0.31
CA VAL A 152 -15.43 -5.00 0.31
C VAL A 152 -15.38 -4.73 1.82
N MET A 153 -16.01 -5.63 2.58
CA MET A 153 -15.93 -5.68 4.04
C MET A 153 -14.61 -6.30 4.51
N GLY A 154 -14.30 -6.15 5.80
CA GLY A 154 -13.07 -6.66 6.42
C GLY A 154 -12.84 -8.16 6.24
N THR A 155 -13.90 -8.97 6.26
CA THR A 155 -13.82 -10.41 5.96
C THR A 155 -13.39 -10.72 4.52
N ALA A 156 -13.84 -9.91 3.56
CA ALA A 156 -13.49 -10.03 2.15
C ALA A 156 -12.07 -9.51 1.90
N LEU A 157 -11.69 -8.40 2.56
CA LEU A 157 -10.35 -7.82 2.51
C LEU A 157 -9.27 -8.85 2.84
N LEU A 158 -9.43 -9.60 3.94
CA LEU A 158 -8.46 -10.63 4.34
C LEU A 158 -8.34 -11.81 3.35
N LYS A 159 -9.29 -11.96 2.42
CA LYS A 159 -9.30 -13.00 1.37
C LYS A 159 -8.89 -12.46 -0.01
N LEU A 160 -8.61 -11.16 -0.12
CA LEU A 160 -8.14 -10.55 -1.35
C LEU A 160 -6.68 -10.91 -1.57
N THR A 161 -6.40 -11.37 -2.78
CA THR A 161 -5.04 -11.57 -3.30
C THR A 161 -4.72 -10.46 -4.30
N ALA A 162 -3.44 -10.25 -4.59
CA ALA A 162 -3.02 -9.28 -5.60
C ALA A 162 -3.69 -9.52 -6.97
N GLU A 163 -3.94 -10.79 -7.32
CA GLU A 163 -4.64 -11.17 -8.56
C GLU A 163 -6.12 -10.75 -8.55
N LYS A 164 -6.82 -10.91 -7.43
CA LYS A 164 -8.23 -10.48 -7.30
C LYS A 164 -8.35 -8.97 -7.34
N MET A 165 -7.42 -8.25 -6.71
CA MET A 165 -7.36 -6.79 -6.77
C MET A 165 -7.13 -6.28 -8.20
N GLN A 166 -6.28 -6.97 -8.97
CA GLN A 166 -6.09 -6.62 -10.39
C GLN A 166 -7.33 -6.86 -11.25
N LYS A 167 -8.12 -7.90 -10.95
CA LYS A 167 -9.39 -8.16 -11.65
C LYS A 167 -10.42 -7.04 -11.45
N VAL A 168 -10.40 -6.35 -10.32
CA VAL A 168 -11.25 -5.18 -10.05
C VAL A 168 -10.60 -3.86 -10.51
N GLY A 169 -9.51 -3.92 -11.29
CA GLY A 169 -8.89 -2.75 -11.91
C GLY A 169 -7.81 -2.05 -11.08
N ILE A 170 -7.44 -2.59 -9.91
CA ILE A 170 -6.35 -2.02 -9.11
C ILE A 170 -5.01 -2.37 -9.77
N ARG A 171 -4.13 -1.37 -9.91
CA ARG A 171 -2.81 -1.55 -10.53
C ARG A 171 -1.94 -2.55 -9.76
N LEU A 172 -1.02 -3.20 -10.45
CA LEU A 172 -0.13 -4.24 -9.90
C LEU A 172 0.63 -3.76 -8.64
N GLY A 173 1.21 -2.56 -8.67
CA GLY A 173 2.00 -2.01 -7.55
C GLY A 173 1.19 -1.90 -6.24
N PRO A 174 0.12 -1.08 -6.19
CA PRO A 174 -0.74 -1.00 -5.01
C PRO A 174 -1.35 -2.34 -4.59
N SER A 175 -1.70 -3.20 -5.56
CA SER A 175 -2.23 -4.54 -5.27
C SER A 175 -1.22 -5.42 -4.55
N ALA A 176 0.06 -5.39 -4.95
CA ALA A 176 1.13 -6.15 -4.32
C ALA A 176 1.36 -5.69 -2.88
N VAL A 177 1.42 -4.37 -2.66
CA VAL A 177 1.60 -3.77 -1.32
C VAL A 177 0.45 -4.16 -0.39
N LEU A 178 -0.80 -4.03 -0.84
CA LEU A 178 -1.95 -4.41 -0.01
C LEU A 178 -1.96 -5.91 0.29
N ALA A 179 -1.65 -6.76 -0.69
CA ALA A 179 -1.58 -8.20 -0.48
C ALA A 179 -0.49 -8.59 0.52
N GLU A 180 0.70 -7.97 0.44
CA GLU A 180 1.79 -8.19 1.39
C GLU A 180 1.39 -7.79 2.81
N ARG A 181 0.74 -6.62 2.97
CA ARG A 181 0.24 -6.16 4.28
C ARG A 181 -0.83 -7.08 4.85
N ILE A 182 -1.79 -7.52 4.02
CA ILE A 182 -2.83 -8.47 4.44
C ILE A 182 -2.21 -9.80 4.86
N ALA A 183 -1.21 -10.30 4.12
CA ALA A 183 -0.48 -11.51 4.47
C ALA A 183 0.28 -11.35 5.79
N ALA A 184 0.93 -10.21 6.01
CA ALA A 184 1.64 -9.91 7.25
C ALA A 184 0.71 -9.87 8.47
N VAL A 185 -0.49 -9.30 8.33
CA VAL A 185 -1.49 -9.25 9.42
C VAL A 185 -2.16 -10.62 9.64
N SER A 186 -2.29 -11.42 8.59
CA SER A 186 -2.88 -12.77 8.67
C SER A 186 -1.91 -13.83 9.21
N ALA A 187 -0.61 -13.54 9.22
CA ALA A 187 0.39 -14.47 9.75
C ALA A 187 0.22 -14.63 11.27
N PRO A 188 0.25 -15.87 11.80
CA PRO A 188 0.20 -16.08 13.24
C PRO A 188 1.40 -15.40 13.92
N PRO A 189 1.20 -14.65 15.03
CA PRO A 189 2.30 -14.00 15.76
C PRO A 189 3.35 -14.98 16.28
N THR A 190 3.04 -16.28 16.26
CA THR A 190 3.84 -17.40 16.76
C THR A 190 5.14 -17.65 15.98
N ALA A 191 5.27 -17.21 14.72
CA ALA A 191 6.48 -17.48 13.92
C ALA A 191 7.71 -16.65 14.33
N ALA A 192 7.52 -15.51 15.02
CA ALA A 192 8.61 -14.65 15.48
C ALA A 192 9.15 -15.03 16.87
N SER A 193 8.44 -15.89 17.62
CA SER A 193 8.80 -16.24 19.01
C SER A 193 9.61 -17.54 19.15
N GLY A 194 9.92 -18.22 18.03
CA GLY A 194 10.52 -19.56 18.03
C GLY A 194 12.04 -19.66 18.12
N LEU A 195 12.79 -18.55 18.20
CA LEU A 195 14.26 -18.55 18.14
C LEU A 195 14.97 -18.38 19.51
N GLN A 196 14.26 -18.50 20.63
CA GLN A 196 14.86 -18.36 21.98
C GLN A 196 14.83 -19.61 22.87
N ALA A 197 14.32 -20.76 22.42
CA ALA A 197 14.29 -21.98 23.22
C ALA A 197 15.25 -23.05 22.65
N GLY A 198 16.54 -23.01 23.00
CA GLY A 198 17.41 -24.16 22.69
C GLY A 198 18.92 -24.07 22.91
N ALA A 199 19.51 -22.90 23.20
CA ALA A 199 20.97 -22.76 23.26
C ALA A 199 21.56 -22.66 24.69
N LEU A 200 20.91 -23.26 25.69
CA LEU A 200 21.35 -23.15 27.09
C LEU A 200 21.19 -24.48 27.83
N ASN A 201 21.88 -25.53 27.36
CA ASN A 201 22.21 -26.74 28.14
C ASN A 201 23.33 -27.56 27.47
N ARG A 202 24.48 -26.94 27.22
CA ARG A 202 25.69 -27.68 26.83
C ARG A 202 26.93 -27.15 27.56
N ALA A 203 26.92 -27.24 28.88
CA ALA A 203 28.12 -27.20 29.70
C ALA A 203 27.82 -27.82 31.07
N GLY A 204 28.24 -29.07 31.28
CA GLY A 204 28.27 -29.68 32.62
C GLY A 204 27.70 -31.09 32.66
N SER A 205 28.53 -32.07 32.31
CA SER A 205 28.86 -33.25 33.14
C SER A 205 29.75 -34.21 32.36
#